data_AF-A0A3C1SB94-F1
#
_entry.id   AF-A0A3C1SB94-F1
#
_cell.length_a   1.000
_cell.length_b   1.000
_cell.length_c   1.000
_cell.angle_alpha   90.00
_cell.angle_beta   90.00
_cell.angle_gamma   90.00
#
_symmetry.space_group_name_H-M   'P 1'
#
loop_
_entity.id
_entity.type
_entity.pdbx_description
1 polymer ?
#
loop_
_entity_poly.entity_id
_entity_poly.type
_entity_poly.pdbx_seq_one_letter_code
_entity_poly.pdbx_strand_id
1 'polypeptide(L)'
;MLSFLPGPVLGCLSFLMYVVNTLFWTTPIFTMALLKFLIPIKSWGVLCNRSMNFFATNWITFNGFNQRLTSKIRWNIQGVEGLSLKEKYLVLSNHQAWVDVLVLQRAFNYKIPFLMFFVKQELIWMPVLGQIWWAMDYPFVKRYSGEFLEKNPHLRG
;
A
#
# COMPACT_ATOMS: atom_id res chain seq x y z
N MET A 1 22.57 -7.45 0.60
CA MET A 1 23.47 -8.59 0.28
C MET A 1 23.98 -8.55 -1.16
N LEU A 2 23.16 -8.13 -2.13
CA LEU A 2 23.54 -8.04 -3.55
C LEU A 2 24.23 -6.73 -3.95
N SER A 3 24.56 -5.91 -2.96
CA SER A 3 25.15 -4.58 -3.08
C SER A 3 26.58 -4.53 -3.64
N PHE A 4 27.15 -5.68 -3.99
CA PHE A 4 28.42 -5.75 -4.73
C PHE A 4 28.20 -5.59 -6.25
N LEU A 5 26.95 -5.71 -6.72
CA LEU A 5 26.58 -5.50 -8.12
C LEU A 5 26.57 -4.00 -8.48
N PRO A 6 26.79 -3.64 -9.75
CA PRO A 6 26.67 -2.26 -10.22
C PRO A 6 25.27 -1.69 -9.98
N GLY A 7 25.19 -0.39 -9.65
CA GLY A 7 23.95 0.29 -9.28
C GLY A 7 22.76 0.06 -10.24
N PRO A 8 22.93 0.21 -11.57
CA PRO A 8 21.84 -0.03 -12.51
C PRO A 8 21.31 -1.46 -12.50
N VAL A 9 22.20 -2.46 -12.42
CA VAL A 9 21.82 -3.88 -12.37
C VAL A 9 21.01 -4.17 -11.10
N LEU A 10 21.46 -3.62 -9.98
CA LEU A 10 20.78 -3.76 -8.70
C LEU A 10 19.40 -3.09 -8.70
N GLY A 11 19.28 -1.92 -9.33
CA GLY A 11 18.03 -1.22 -9.55
C GLY A 11 17.04 -2.03 -10.39
N CYS A 12 17.49 -2.55 -11.54
CA CYS A 12 16.68 -3.40 -12.41
C CYS A 12 16.22 -4.68 -11.70
N LEU A 13 17.11 -5.35 -10.97
CA LEU A 13 16.77 -6.55 -10.21
C LEU A 13 15.76 -6.23 -9.11
N SER A 14 15.99 -5.15 -8.35
CA SER A 14 15.07 -4.71 -7.30
C SER A 14 13.69 -4.38 -7.88
N PHE A 15 13.63 -3.69 -9.02
CA PHE A 15 12.39 -3.36 -9.70
C PHE A 15 11.66 -4.62 -10.18
N LEU A 16 12.37 -5.56 -10.82
CA LEU A 16 11.79 -6.83 -11.26
C LEU A 16 11.21 -7.62 -10.08
N MET A 17 11.93 -7.68 -8.95
CA MET A 17 11.43 -8.31 -7.73
C MET A 17 10.16 -7.63 -7.21
N TYR A 18 10.06 -6.29 -7.26
CA TYR A 18 8.83 -5.59 -6.91
C TYR A 18 7.68 -5.92 -7.85
N VAL A 19 7.93 -5.96 -9.16
CA VAL A 19 6.90 -6.30 -10.16
C VAL A 19 6.39 -7.71 -9.95
N VAL A 20 7.29 -8.70 -9.86
CA VAL A 20 6.91 -10.12 -9.66
C VAL A 20 6.17 -10.29 -8.33
N ASN A 21 6.69 -9.72 -7.23
CA ASN A 21 6.04 -9.80 -5.93
C ASN A 21 4.65 -9.15 -5.94
N THR A 22 4.50 -8.01 -6.63
CA THR A 22 3.20 -7.35 -6.79
C THR A 22 2.26 -8.24 -7.58
N LEU A 23 2.61 -8.63 -8.82
CA LEU A 23 1.74 -9.47 -9.63
C LEU A 23 1.30 -10.74 -8.88
N PHE A 24 2.22 -11.43 -8.21
CA PHE A 24 1.92 -12.62 -7.41
C PHE A 24 0.88 -12.38 -6.31
N TRP A 25 1.07 -11.38 -5.44
CA TRP A 25 0.15 -11.14 -4.32
C TRP A 25 -1.15 -10.45 -4.73
N THR A 26 -1.13 -9.73 -5.85
CA THR A 26 -2.32 -9.08 -6.37
C THR A 26 -3.32 -10.08 -6.96
N THR A 27 -2.86 -11.20 -7.52
CA THR A 27 -3.72 -12.28 -8.02
C THR A 27 -4.71 -12.80 -6.96
N PRO A 28 -4.29 -13.30 -5.79
CA PRO A 28 -5.23 -13.77 -4.77
C PRO A 28 -6.07 -12.65 -4.16
N ILE A 29 -5.57 -11.40 -4.11
CA ILE A 29 -6.37 -10.24 -3.67
C ILE A 29 -7.55 -10.02 -4.63
N PHE A 30 -7.29 -10.00 -5.95
CA PHE A 30 -8.36 -9.87 -6.94
C PHE A 30 -9.34 -11.04 -6.88
N THR A 31 -8.87 -12.27 -6.68
CA THR A 31 -9.75 -13.42 -6.48
C THR A 31 -10.67 -13.20 -5.28
N MET A 32 -10.14 -12.76 -4.13
CA MET A 32 -10.96 -12.49 -2.95
C MET A 32 -11.92 -11.30 -3.12
N ALA A 33 -11.51 -10.27 -3.86
CA ALA A 33 -12.36 -9.13 -4.19
C ALA A 33 -13.54 -9.56 -5.08
N LEU A 34 -13.30 -10.39 -6.08
CA LEU A 34 -14.36 -10.96 -6.93
C LEU A 34 -15.31 -11.83 -6.10
N LEU A 35 -14.78 -12.70 -5.24
CA LEU A 35 -15.59 -13.53 -4.35
C LEU A 35 -16.44 -12.71 -3.37
N LYS A 36 -15.89 -11.61 -2.84
CA LYS A 36 -16.63 -10.63 -2.01
C LYS A 36 -17.78 -10.00 -2.79
N PHE A 37 -17.54 -9.65 -4.05
CA PHE A 37 -18.55 -9.04 -4.92
C PHE A 37 -19.70 -10.01 -5.27
N LEU A 38 -19.39 -11.28 -5.52
CA LEU A 38 -20.39 -12.28 -5.92
C LEU A 38 -21.31 -12.73 -4.78
N ILE A 39 -20.88 -12.65 -3.53
CA ILE A 39 -21.62 -13.17 -2.37
C ILE A 39 -21.95 -12.01 -1.41
N PRO A 40 -23.20 -11.50 -1.41
CA PRO A 40 -23.60 -10.33 -0.63
C PRO A 40 -23.90 -10.66 0.85
N ILE A 41 -23.02 -11.44 1.50
CA ILE A 41 -23.16 -11.84 2.90
C ILE A 41 -22.14 -11.06 3.74
N LYS A 42 -22.60 -10.40 4.80
CA LYS A 42 -21.73 -9.56 5.65
C LYS A 42 -20.55 -10.32 6.26
N SER A 43 -20.78 -11.51 6.81
CA SER A 43 -19.72 -12.34 7.39
C SER A 43 -18.71 -12.80 6.34
N TRP A 44 -19.17 -13.11 5.12
CA TRP A 44 -18.31 -13.43 3.98
C TRP A 44 -17.45 -12.24 3.58
N GLY A 45 -18.03 -11.05 3.46
CA GLY A 45 -17.29 -9.82 3.16
C GLY A 45 -16.20 -9.52 4.20
N VAL A 46 -16.46 -9.76 5.49
CA VAL A 46 -15.46 -9.63 6.57
C VAL A 46 -14.32 -10.64 6.39
N LEU A 47 -14.63 -11.90 6.06
CA LEU A 47 -13.62 -12.91 5.79
C LEU A 47 -12.76 -12.54 4.57
N CYS A 48 -13.39 -12.12 3.47
CA CYS A 48 -12.69 -11.66 2.28
C CYS A 48 -11.76 -10.48 2.57
N ASN A 49 -12.25 -9.46 3.29
CA ASN A 49 -11.43 -8.31 3.68
C ASN A 49 -10.25 -8.73 4.56
N ARG A 50 -10.46 -9.65 5.51
CA ARG A 50 -9.38 -10.18 6.35
C ARG A 50 -8.32 -10.91 5.52
N SER A 51 -8.74 -11.73 4.55
CA SER A 51 -7.82 -12.45 3.65
C SER A 51 -7.06 -11.50 2.72
N MET A 52 -7.74 -10.49 2.14
CA MET A 52 -7.07 -9.46 1.32
C MET A 52 -6.03 -8.70 2.14
N ASN A 53 -6.36 -8.30 3.36
CA ASN A 53 -5.40 -7.66 4.26
C ASN A 53 -4.22 -8.57 4.60
N PHE A 54 -4.45 -9.88 4.80
CA PHE A 54 -3.38 -10.85 5.01
C PHE A 54 -2.45 -10.92 3.80
N PHE A 55 -2.98 -11.04 2.59
CA PHE A 55 -2.16 -11.07 1.37
C PHE A 55 -1.37 -9.77 1.16
N ALA A 56 -2.01 -8.61 1.37
CA ALA A 56 -1.35 -7.31 1.26
C ALA A 56 -0.26 -7.13 2.33
N THR A 57 -0.48 -7.62 3.55
CA THR A 57 0.54 -7.61 4.63
C THR A 57 1.74 -8.47 4.26
N ASN A 58 1.52 -9.65 3.66
CA ASN A 58 2.61 -10.50 3.17
C ASN A 58 3.35 -9.85 1.99
N TRP A 59 2.64 -9.19 1.07
CA TRP A 59 3.28 -8.41 0.01
C TRP A 59 4.26 -7.35 0.57
N ILE A 60 3.88 -6.65 1.65
CA ILE A 60 4.76 -5.70 2.36
C ILE A 60 5.99 -6.42 2.92
N THR A 61 5.82 -7.60 3.52
CA THR A 61 6.93 -8.41 4.06
C THR A 61 7.96 -8.76 2.99
N PHE A 62 7.50 -9.23 1.83
CA PHE A 62 8.38 -9.59 0.71
C PHE A 62 9.05 -8.36 0.07
N ASN A 63 8.35 -7.23 -0.01
CA ASN A 63 8.97 -5.95 -0.38
C ASN A 63 10.07 -5.57 0.61
N GLY A 64 9.83 -5.77 1.90
CA GLY A 64 10.82 -5.56 2.93
C GLY A 64 12.04 -6.48 2.80
N PHE A 65 11.86 -7.72 2.35
CA PHE A 65 12.95 -8.63 2.02
C PHE A 65 13.75 -8.15 0.81
N ASN A 66 13.07 -7.74 -0.27
CA ASN A 66 13.69 -7.13 -1.45
C ASN A 66 14.60 -5.96 -1.05
N GLN A 67 14.08 -5.01 -0.26
CA GLN A 67 14.86 -3.88 0.25
C GLN A 67 16.10 -4.30 1.06
N ARG A 68 16.03 -5.36 1.87
CA ARG A 68 17.20 -5.87 2.62
C ARG A 68 18.24 -6.51 1.70
N LEU A 69 17.80 -7.15 0.61
CA LEU A 69 18.68 -7.77 -0.36
C LEU A 69 19.39 -6.74 -1.23
N THR A 70 18.64 -5.77 -1.75
CA THR A 70 19.08 -4.84 -2.78
C THR A 70 19.59 -3.52 -2.21
N SER A 71 19.17 -3.12 -1.01
CA SER A 71 19.55 -1.83 -0.42
C SER A 71 20.28 -2.03 0.91
N LYS A 72 21.33 -1.24 1.17
CA LYS A 72 22.04 -1.21 2.47
C LYS A 72 21.47 -0.13 3.41
N ILE A 73 20.15 -0.03 3.51
CA ILE A 73 19.52 0.99 4.36
C ILE A 73 19.57 0.54 5.83
N ARG A 74 20.19 1.35 6.68
CA ARG A 74 20.08 1.23 8.14
C ARG A 74 18.86 2.03 8.61
N TRP A 75 17.84 1.32 9.05
CA TRP A 75 16.61 1.92 9.53
C TRP A 75 16.76 2.30 11.01
N ASN A 76 16.55 3.57 11.35
CA ASN A 76 16.36 4.03 12.73
C ASN A 76 14.86 4.31 12.92
N ILE A 77 14.14 3.37 13.53
CA ILE A 77 12.69 3.46 13.77
C ILE A 77 12.49 3.41 15.29
N GLN A 78 11.79 4.40 15.83
CA GLN A 78 11.55 4.57 17.27
C GLN A 78 10.05 4.80 17.50
N GLY A 79 9.57 4.53 18.71
CA GLY A 79 8.19 4.84 19.10
C GLY A 79 7.14 3.92 18.46
N VAL A 80 7.55 2.70 18.10
CA VAL A 80 6.70 1.67 17.52
C VAL A 80 6.36 0.57 18.52
N GLU A 81 6.93 0.67 19.72
CA GLU A 81 6.65 -0.17 20.88
C GLU A 81 5.23 0.12 21.39
N GLY A 82 4.51 -0.92 21.83
CA GLY A 82 3.15 -0.78 22.37
C GLY A 82 2.03 -0.62 21.34
N LEU A 83 2.36 -0.47 20.05
CA LEU A 83 1.37 -0.51 18.97
C LEU A 83 0.70 -1.89 18.88
N SER A 84 -0.58 -1.91 18.51
CA SER A 84 -1.42 -3.10 18.54
C SER A 84 -2.19 -3.29 17.25
N LEU A 85 -2.24 -4.53 16.76
CA LEU A 85 -3.08 -4.93 15.63
C LEU A 85 -4.60 -4.85 15.91
N LYS A 86 -5.00 -4.57 17.16
CA LYS A 86 -6.41 -4.51 17.58
C LYS A 86 -6.97 -3.09 17.65
N GLU A 87 -6.12 -2.07 17.54
CA GLU A 87 -6.51 -0.66 17.64
C GLU A 87 -6.57 0.02 16.27
N LYS A 88 -7.22 1.17 16.19
CA LYS A 88 -7.31 1.97 14.95
C LYS A 88 -6.41 3.19 15.08
N TYR A 89 -5.58 3.44 14.07
CA TYR A 89 -4.62 4.54 14.08
C TYR A 89 -4.84 5.47 12.89
N LEU A 90 -4.62 6.76 13.10
CA LEU A 90 -4.40 7.74 12.05
C LEU A 90 -2.89 8.02 11.98
N VAL A 91 -2.25 7.62 10.88
CA VAL A 91 -0.81 7.85 10.68
C VAL A 91 -0.63 9.17 9.93
N LEU A 92 0.09 10.11 10.54
CA LEU A 92 0.47 11.38 9.94
C LEU A 92 1.97 11.37 9.65
N SER A 93 2.35 11.71 8.42
CA SER A 93 3.75 11.82 8.00
C SER A 93 3.94 13.04 7.11
N ASN A 94 5.17 13.54 7.05
CA ASN A 94 5.59 14.35 5.92
C ASN A 94 5.64 13.49 4.64
N HIS A 95 5.71 14.13 3.47
CA HIS A 95 5.87 13.45 2.19
C HIS A 95 7.09 14.03 1.47
N GLN A 96 8.08 13.18 1.21
CA GLN A 96 9.34 13.54 0.56
C GLN A 96 9.52 12.84 -0.78
N ALA A 97 9.04 11.60 -0.91
CA ALA A 97 9.23 10.81 -2.12
C ALA A 97 8.12 9.78 -2.31
N TRP A 98 7.96 9.30 -3.54
CA TRP A 98 7.00 8.24 -3.86
C TRP A 98 7.25 6.95 -3.07
N VAL A 99 8.50 6.69 -2.67
CA VAL A 99 8.89 5.51 -1.89
C VAL A 99 8.38 5.53 -0.45
N ASP A 100 7.93 6.69 0.05
CA ASP A 100 7.46 6.87 1.43
C ASP A 100 6.40 5.84 1.83
N VAL A 101 5.48 5.51 0.91
CA VAL A 101 4.45 4.49 1.14
C VAL A 101 5.09 3.14 1.50
N LEU A 102 6.11 2.70 0.76
CA LEU A 102 6.82 1.45 1.01
C LEU A 102 7.61 1.50 2.32
N VAL A 103 8.14 2.68 2.68
CA VAL A 103 8.84 2.89 3.94
C VAL A 103 7.89 2.79 5.13
N LEU A 104 6.77 3.51 5.09
CA LEU A 104 5.75 3.49 6.14
C LEU A 104 5.16 2.10 6.29
N GLN A 105 4.77 1.47 5.19
CA GLN A 105 4.28 0.10 5.20
C GLN A 105 5.28 -0.86 5.85
N ARG A 106 6.58 -0.76 5.52
CA ARG A 106 7.62 -1.55 6.18
C ARG A 106 7.74 -1.25 7.68
N ALA A 107 7.75 0.02 8.07
CA ALA A 107 7.97 0.44 9.45
C ALA A 107 6.86 -0.06 10.39
N PHE A 108 5.63 -0.08 9.87
CA PHE A 108 4.40 -0.40 10.57
C PHE A 108 3.88 -1.83 10.33
N ASN A 109 4.51 -2.59 9.43
CA ASN A 109 4.09 -3.95 9.10
C ASN A 109 4.01 -4.83 10.36
N TYR A 110 2.87 -5.50 10.56
CA TYR A 110 2.55 -6.30 11.76
C TYR A 110 2.56 -5.55 13.11
N LYS A 111 2.66 -4.22 13.12
CA LYS A 111 2.62 -3.41 14.36
C LYS A 111 1.29 -2.72 14.56
N ILE A 112 0.70 -2.26 13.46
CA ILE A 112 -0.66 -1.67 13.40
C ILE A 112 -1.47 -2.45 12.35
N PRO A 113 -2.81 -2.33 12.36
CA PRO A 113 -3.60 -2.89 11.26
C PRO A 113 -3.13 -2.36 9.91
N PHE A 114 -3.47 -3.10 8.86
CA PHE A 114 -3.03 -2.80 7.50
C PHE A 114 -3.19 -1.31 7.16
N LEU A 115 -2.07 -0.70 6.78
CA LEU A 115 -1.96 0.74 6.56
C LEU A 115 -2.60 1.12 5.21
N MET A 116 -3.83 1.62 5.28
CA MET A 116 -4.49 2.32 4.18
C MET A 116 -4.03 3.78 4.15
N PHE A 117 -4.03 4.39 2.96
CA PHE A 117 -3.68 5.79 2.76
C PHE A 117 -4.61 6.43 1.75
N PHE A 118 -4.64 7.76 1.73
CA PHE A 118 -5.44 8.51 0.77
C PHE A 118 -4.78 8.49 -0.60
N VAL A 119 -5.52 8.03 -1.59
CA VAL A 119 -5.04 7.85 -2.97
C VAL A 119 -5.63 8.96 -3.84
N LYS A 120 -4.83 9.58 -4.70
CA LYS A 120 -5.36 10.54 -5.68
C LYS A 120 -6.31 9.84 -6.65
N GLN A 121 -7.44 10.46 -7.00
CA GLN A 121 -8.43 9.85 -7.89
C GLN A 121 -7.83 9.36 -9.22
N GLU A 122 -6.87 10.09 -9.79
CA GLU A 122 -6.22 9.77 -11.05
C GLU A 122 -5.48 8.42 -11.01
N LEU A 123 -5.05 7.99 -9.83
CA LEU A 123 -4.33 6.72 -9.66
C LEU A 123 -5.23 5.49 -9.77
N ILE A 124 -6.55 5.65 -9.85
CA ILE A 124 -7.46 4.53 -10.15
C ILE A 124 -7.16 3.90 -11.52
N TRP A 125 -6.59 4.68 -12.44
CA TRP A 125 -6.22 4.26 -13.79
C TRP A 125 -4.86 3.57 -13.86
N MET A 126 -4.08 3.58 -12.78
CA MET A 126 -2.81 2.87 -12.76
C MET A 126 -3.08 1.35 -12.90
N PRO A 127 -2.39 0.65 -13.82
CA PRO A 127 -2.62 -0.77 -14.01
C PRO A 127 -2.29 -1.56 -12.75
N VAL A 128 -3.14 -2.55 -12.45
CA VAL A 128 -3.05 -3.45 -11.29
C VAL A 128 -3.31 -2.73 -9.97
N LEU A 129 -2.40 -1.85 -9.54
CA LEU A 129 -2.44 -1.23 -8.22
C LEU A 129 -3.67 -0.32 -8.01
N GLY A 130 -4.08 0.45 -9.03
CA GLY A 130 -5.25 1.33 -8.95
C GLY A 130 -6.53 0.56 -8.65
N GLN A 131 -6.74 -0.56 -9.33
CA GLN A 131 -7.92 -1.42 -9.16
C GLN A 131 -7.89 -2.16 -7.82
N ILE A 132 -6.71 -2.45 -7.28
CA ILE A 132 -6.57 -3.12 -5.98
C ILE A 132 -6.88 -2.18 -4.84
N TRP A 133 -6.37 -0.95 -4.89
CA TRP A 133 -6.74 0.05 -3.90
C TRP A 133 -8.25 0.24 -3.89
N TRP A 134 -8.87 0.32 -5.07
CA TRP A 134 -10.33 0.37 -5.18
C TRP A 134 -11.01 -0.88 -4.59
N ALA A 135 -10.56 -2.08 -4.94
CA ALA A 135 -11.12 -3.34 -4.45
C ALA A 135 -10.95 -3.55 -2.93
N MET A 136 -9.90 -2.97 -2.35
CA MET A 136 -9.59 -2.98 -0.92
C MET A 136 -10.21 -1.79 -0.18
N ASP A 137 -11.15 -1.07 -0.80
CA ASP A 137 -11.88 0.05 -0.20
C ASP A 137 -10.98 1.22 0.25
N TYR A 138 -9.87 1.50 -0.47
CA TYR A 138 -9.03 2.66 -0.19
C TYR A 138 -9.78 3.97 -0.45
N PRO A 139 -9.55 5.01 0.37
CA PRO A 139 -10.16 6.31 0.15
C PRO A 139 -9.47 7.05 -1.00
N PHE A 140 -10.20 7.25 -2.10
CA PHE A 140 -9.76 8.10 -3.21
C PHE A 140 -10.20 9.55 -3.00
N VAL A 141 -9.25 10.48 -3.14
CA VAL A 141 -9.48 11.92 -2.95
C VAL A 141 -9.32 12.67 -4.27
N LYS A 142 -10.22 13.64 -4.49
CA LYS A 142 -10.11 14.58 -5.61
C LYS A 142 -9.36 15.82 -5.13
N ARG A 143 -8.35 16.26 -5.88
CA ARG A 143 -7.74 17.57 -5.64
C ARG A 143 -8.27 18.55 -6.68
N TYR A 144 -9.04 19.52 -6.22
CA TYR A 144 -9.47 20.63 -7.05
C TYR A 144 -8.41 21.73 -7.03
N SER A 145 -8.18 22.39 -8.17
CA SER A 145 -7.32 23.58 -8.23
C SER A 145 -7.99 24.78 -7.56
N GLY A 146 -7.19 25.75 -7.10
CA GLY A 146 -7.70 26.97 -6.46
C GLY A 146 -8.71 27.72 -7.33
N GLU A 147 -8.39 27.93 -8.60
CA GLU A 147 -9.30 28.57 -9.58
C GLU A 147 -10.61 27.78 -9.79
N PHE A 148 -10.55 26.45 -9.73
CA PHE A 148 -11.75 25.61 -9.87
C PHE A 148 -12.65 25.72 -8.62
N LEU A 149 -12.06 25.83 -7.44
CA LEU A 149 -12.76 26.03 -6.17
C LEU A 149 -13.32 27.45 -6.01
N GLU A 150 -12.73 28.46 -6.64
CA GLU A 150 -13.29 29.81 -6.72
C GLU A 150 -14.55 29.84 -7.60
N LYS A 151 -14.52 29.09 -8.72
CA LYS A 151 -15.69 28.95 -9.59
C LYS A 151 -16.77 28.01 -9.02
N ASN A 152 -16.40 27.09 -8.13
CA ASN A 152 -17.30 26.11 -7.52
C ASN A 152 -17.15 26.08 -5.98
N PRO A 153 -17.62 27.12 -5.27
CA PRO A 153 -17.40 27.26 -3.83
C PRO A 153 -18.05 26.14 -2.99
N HIS A 154 -19.08 25.47 -3.51
CA HIS A 154 -19.73 24.32 -2.86
C HIS A 154 -18.85 23.05 -2.81
N LEU A 155 -17.73 23.02 -3.54
CA LEU A 155 -16.75 21.92 -3.54
C LEU A 155 -15.57 22.18 -2.59
N ARG A 156 -15.58 23.29 -1.85
CA ARG A 156 -14.63 23.54 -0.76
C ARG A 156 -15.02 22.68 0.43
N GLY A 157 -14.20 21.66 0.73
CA GLY A 157 -14.31 20.78 1.89
C GLY A 157 -12.94 20.53 2.49
#